data_AF-A0A136PNK2-F1
#
_entry.id   AF-A0A136PNK2-F1
#
_cell.length_a   1.000
_cell.length_b   1.000
_cell.length_c   1.000
_cell.angle_alpha   90.00
_cell.angle_beta   90.00
_cell.angle_gamma   90.00
#
_symmetry.space_group_name_H-M   'P 1'
#
loop_
_entity.id
_entity.type
_entity.pdbx_description
1 polymer ?
#
loop_
_entity_poly.entity_id
_entity_poly.type
_entity_poly.pdbx_seq_one_letter_code
_entity_poly.pdbx_strand_id
1 'polypeptide(L)'
;MQEVGIYEYQHPLADAVAYKARLADLSDRIKIMARGDRAVLASTGWTVNGSVAEGRKMLREYTKLMLRAYNAEADSCVARVQPHRLHTTVERLNKVTHTIARLGRTMGIHVAPEYHQLRVHEIELTADYRAKLEEEKERIREERERQREERAATAEFERERARLTKEQSHYLAALAKLQAKGDMSGAADLEAKLAEIGEAIVGVEARQANVRAGYVYVISNIGAFGPGMVKIGMTRRLDPEDRVRELGDASVPFKFDTHALIFSDDAVGLEAKLHNALTEQRVNKVNTRREFFYASPAQVRDLLQEIAGQHLLVYHEASEALEWRASGAQQQETPPPSALTPAPA
;
A
#
# COMPACT_ATOMS: atom_id res chain seq x y z
N MET A 1 18.71 -14.78 -4.80
CA MET A 1 18.38 -13.58 -4.01
C MET A 1 17.81 -12.54 -4.96
N GLN A 2 16.49 -12.47 -5.06
CA GLN A 2 15.88 -11.21 -5.46
C GLN A 2 15.85 -10.39 -4.18
N GLU A 3 16.73 -9.42 -4.06
CA GLU A 3 16.51 -8.32 -3.13
C GLU A 3 15.07 -7.86 -3.39
N VAL A 4 14.21 -7.93 -2.36
CA VAL A 4 12.94 -7.20 -2.37
C VAL A 4 13.33 -5.73 -2.22
N GLY A 5 13.94 -5.20 -3.27
CA GLY A 5 14.37 -3.83 -3.39
C GLY A 5 13.13 -2.99 -3.57
N ILE A 6 12.97 -2.01 -2.69
CA ILE A 6 12.12 -0.85 -2.95
C ILE A 6 12.45 -0.39 -4.37
N TYR A 7 11.43 -0.19 -5.21
CA TYR A 7 11.65 0.21 -6.59
C TYR A 7 12.49 1.48 -6.63
N GLU A 8 13.68 1.39 -7.24
CA GLU A 8 14.59 2.52 -7.37
C GLU A 8 14.32 3.25 -8.68
N TYR A 9 13.80 4.47 -8.56
CA TYR A 9 13.50 5.34 -9.69
C TYR A 9 14.78 5.68 -10.45
N GLN A 10 14.80 5.42 -11.75
CA GLN A 10 15.95 5.74 -12.60
C GLN A 10 16.02 7.25 -12.90
N HIS A 11 14.84 7.87 -13.05
CA HIS A 11 14.66 9.28 -13.34
C HIS A 11 13.70 9.86 -12.31
N PRO A 12 14.16 10.18 -11.08
CA PRO A 12 13.27 10.65 -10.02
C PRO A 12 12.67 12.01 -10.37
N LEU A 13 11.35 12.05 -10.59
CA LEU A 13 10.57 13.26 -10.81
C LEU A 13 9.53 13.47 -9.72
N ALA A 14 9.06 14.70 -9.57
CA ALA A 14 8.19 15.10 -8.47
C ALA A 14 6.84 14.36 -8.48
N ASP A 15 6.21 14.23 -9.65
CA ASP A 15 4.85 13.70 -9.79
C ASP A 15 4.59 13.07 -11.17
N ALA A 16 3.43 12.44 -11.30
CA ALA A 16 2.94 11.85 -12.54
C ALA A 16 2.85 12.86 -13.72
N VAL A 17 2.70 14.16 -13.48
CA VAL A 17 2.60 15.19 -14.52
C VAL A 17 3.99 15.48 -15.10
N ALA A 18 5.01 15.60 -14.26
CA ALA A 18 6.40 15.77 -14.67
C ALA A 18 6.87 14.60 -15.55
N TYR A 19 6.51 13.36 -15.18
CA TYR A 19 6.78 12.19 -16.02
C TYR A 19 6.10 12.26 -17.39
N LYS A 20 4.81 12.66 -17.45
CA LYS A 20 4.11 12.83 -18.73
C LYS A 20 4.77 13.87 -19.63
N ALA A 21 5.15 15.01 -19.07
CA ALA A 21 5.83 16.06 -19.81
C ALA A 21 7.16 15.55 -20.39
N ARG A 22 7.96 14.87 -19.57
CA ARG A 22 9.25 14.30 -19.99
C ARG A 22 9.10 13.20 -21.05
N LEU A 23 8.08 12.34 -20.92
CA LEU A 23 7.74 11.33 -21.93
C LEU A 23 7.31 11.98 -23.25
N ALA A 24 6.59 13.11 -23.22
CA ALA A 24 6.21 13.83 -24.42
C ALA A 24 7.44 14.40 -25.17
N ASP A 25 8.34 15.07 -24.45
CA ASP A 25 9.60 15.58 -25.02
C ASP A 25 10.43 14.46 -25.65
N LEU A 26 10.51 13.31 -24.96
CA LEU A 26 11.24 12.15 -25.44
C LEU A 26 10.60 11.55 -26.70
N SER A 27 9.27 11.41 -26.70
CA SER A 27 8.51 10.95 -27.85
C SER A 27 8.79 11.79 -29.10
N ASP A 28 8.89 13.11 -28.93
CA ASP A 28 9.18 14.01 -30.04
C ASP A 28 10.61 13.87 -30.56
N ARG A 29 11.60 13.69 -29.67
CA ARG A 29 12.99 13.37 -30.06
C ARG A 29 13.08 12.06 -30.85
N ILE A 30 12.36 11.02 -30.40
CA ILE A 30 12.28 9.72 -31.08
C ILE A 30 11.67 9.89 -32.48
N LYS A 31 10.55 10.62 -32.60
CA LYS A 31 9.91 10.90 -33.90
C LYS A 31 10.83 11.65 -34.85
N ILE A 32 11.57 12.65 -34.36
CA ILE A 32 12.52 13.43 -35.18
C ILE A 32 13.64 12.52 -35.72
N MET A 33 14.23 11.67 -34.89
CA MET A 33 15.27 10.74 -35.35
C MET A 33 14.74 9.68 -36.33
N ALA A 34 13.54 9.15 -36.07
CA ALA A 34 12.89 8.17 -36.94
C ALA A 34 12.52 8.74 -38.32
N ARG A 35 12.09 10.01 -38.39
CA ARG A 35 11.76 10.70 -39.65
C ARG A 35 12.99 11.19 -40.42
N GLY A 36 14.07 11.51 -39.71
CA GLY A 36 15.30 12.03 -40.31
C GLY A 36 16.24 10.97 -40.88
N ASP A 37 15.79 9.71 -41.04
CA ASP A 37 16.61 8.57 -41.49
C ASP A 37 17.90 8.35 -40.67
N ARG A 38 17.90 8.75 -39.37
CA ARG A 38 19.05 8.61 -38.45
C ARG A 38 18.88 7.51 -37.40
N ALA A 39 17.74 6.82 -37.39
CA ALA A 39 17.43 5.78 -36.41
C ALA A 39 18.10 4.43 -36.71
N VAL A 40 18.34 4.13 -37.98
CA VAL A 40 19.04 2.93 -38.45
C VAL A 40 20.09 3.39 -39.46
N LEU A 41 21.33 2.99 -39.23
CA LEU A 41 22.49 3.31 -40.05
C LEU A 41 22.82 2.12 -40.94
N ALA A 42 23.42 2.40 -42.10
CA ALA A 42 23.78 1.38 -43.07
C ALA A 42 25.03 1.81 -43.87
N SER A 43 25.73 0.86 -44.48
CA SER A 43 26.95 1.15 -45.25
C SER A 43 26.67 1.99 -46.50
N THR A 44 27.54 2.95 -46.78
CA THR A 44 27.49 3.76 -48.01
C THR A 44 28.20 3.07 -49.18
N GLY A 45 27.78 3.37 -50.42
CA GLY A 45 28.48 2.91 -51.63
C GLY A 45 28.11 1.52 -52.14
N TRP A 46 27.06 0.90 -51.59
CA TRP A 46 26.55 -0.39 -52.06
C TRP A 46 25.99 -0.29 -53.50
N THR A 47 26.33 -1.27 -54.35
CA THR A 47 25.81 -1.38 -55.72
C THR A 47 25.04 -2.67 -55.91
N VAL A 48 23.94 -2.60 -56.64
CA VAL A 48 23.17 -3.78 -57.10
C VAL A 48 23.26 -3.81 -58.60
N ASN A 49 23.72 -4.92 -59.19
CA ASN A 49 23.93 -5.06 -60.64
C ASN A 49 24.77 -3.92 -61.26
N GLY A 50 25.77 -3.41 -60.52
CA GLY A 50 26.59 -2.26 -60.95
C GLY A 50 25.92 -0.89 -60.79
N SER A 51 24.66 -0.81 -60.36
CA SER A 51 23.92 0.43 -60.12
C SER A 51 23.98 0.87 -58.65
N VAL A 52 24.59 2.02 -58.40
CA VAL A 52 24.58 2.70 -57.10
C VAL A 52 23.16 3.18 -56.75
N ALA A 53 22.37 3.60 -57.75
CA ALA A 53 21.01 4.07 -57.53
C ALA A 53 20.09 2.94 -57.04
N GLU A 54 20.21 1.74 -57.62
CA GLU A 54 19.47 0.55 -57.17
C GLU A 54 19.94 0.10 -55.79
N GLY A 55 21.24 0.12 -55.52
CA GLY A 55 21.79 -0.15 -54.20
C GLY A 55 21.25 0.80 -53.11
N ARG A 56 21.19 2.11 -53.38
CA ARG A 56 20.57 3.09 -52.47
C ARG A 56 19.07 2.84 -52.27
N LYS A 57 18.33 2.43 -53.31
CA LYS A 57 16.90 2.11 -53.18
C LYS A 57 16.71 0.89 -52.28
N MET A 58 17.44 -0.19 -52.54
CA MET A 58 17.40 -1.41 -51.73
C MET A 58 17.74 -1.11 -50.26
N LEU A 59 18.83 -0.37 -50.02
CA LEU A 59 19.26 -0.04 -48.66
C LEU A 59 18.19 0.73 -47.88
N ARG A 60 17.50 1.69 -48.53
CA ARG A 60 16.39 2.43 -47.92
C ARG A 60 15.22 1.52 -47.55
N GLU A 61 14.84 0.59 -48.42
CA GLU A 61 13.74 -0.35 -48.16
C GLU A 61 14.06 -1.29 -46.99
N TYR A 62 15.26 -1.86 -46.95
CA TYR A 62 15.70 -2.74 -45.85
C TYR A 62 15.86 -1.98 -44.53
N THR A 63 16.44 -0.78 -44.55
CA THR A 63 16.57 0.09 -43.38
C THR A 63 15.19 0.44 -42.80
N LYS A 64 14.23 0.77 -43.67
CA LYS A 64 12.84 1.05 -43.27
C LYS A 64 12.15 -0.17 -42.67
N LEU A 65 12.38 -1.37 -43.22
CA LEU A 65 11.86 -2.62 -42.68
C LEU A 65 12.43 -2.93 -41.29
N MET A 66 13.76 -2.81 -41.14
CA MET A 66 14.45 -3.06 -39.86
C MET A 66 14.02 -2.05 -38.79
N LEU A 67 13.86 -0.77 -39.14
CA LEU A 67 13.34 0.26 -38.24
C LEU A 67 11.91 -0.07 -37.78
N ARG A 68 11.04 -0.52 -38.69
CA ARG A 68 9.68 -0.95 -38.32
C ARG A 68 9.69 -2.12 -37.34
N ALA A 69 10.53 -3.13 -37.60
CA ALA A 69 10.65 -4.29 -36.72
C ALA A 69 11.18 -3.89 -35.33
N TYR A 70 12.21 -3.04 -35.28
CA TYR A 70 12.76 -2.50 -34.03
C TYR A 70 11.71 -1.72 -33.24
N ASN A 71 11.01 -0.78 -33.90
CA ASN A 71 10.01 0.06 -33.26
C ASN A 71 8.84 -0.77 -32.73
N ALA A 72 8.38 -1.79 -33.47
CA ALA A 72 7.33 -2.68 -32.99
C ALA A 72 7.70 -3.37 -31.67
N GLU A 73 8.95 -3.83 -31.54
CA GLU A 73 9.41 -4.46 -30.31
C GLU A 73 9.60 -3.44 -29.19
N ALA A 74 10.14 -2.27 -29.51
CA ALA A 74 10.32 -1.20 -28.54
C ALA A 74 8.96 -0.69 -28.02
N ASP A 75 7.95 -0.54 -28.89
CA ASP A 75 6.59 -0.13 -28.52
C ASP A 75 5.92 -1.20 -27.65
N SER A 76 6.15 -2.48 -27.97
CA SER A 76 5.74 -3.61 -27.12
C SER A 76 6.40 -3.58 -25.74
N CYS A 77 7.67 -3.17 -25.65
CA CYS A 77 8.35 -2.94 -24.37
C CYS A 77 7.71 -1.82 -23.56
N VAL A 78 7.54 -0.64 -24.15
CA VAL A 78 6.90 0.52 -23.50
C VAL A 78 5.49 0.19 -23.04
N ALA A 79 4.70 -0.51 -23.87
CA ALA A 79 3.33 -0.88 -23.54
C ALA A 79 3.25 -1.85 -22.34
N ARG A 80 4.20 -2.75 -22.18
CA ARG A 80 4.13 -3.85 -21.19
C ARG A 80 5.08 -3.71 -20.00
N VAL A 81 6.00 -2.75 -20.00
CA VAL A 81 7.01 -2.62 -18.95
C VAL A 81 6.35 -2.53 -17.57
N GLN A 82 6.86 -3.33 -16.64
CA GLN A 82 6.48 -3.26 -15.23
C GLN A 82 7.70 -2.79 -14.45
N PRO A 83 7.53 -1.98 -13.39
CA PRO A 83 8.65 -1.49 -12.57
C PRO A 83 9.62 -2.61 -12.16
N HIS A 84 9.07 -3.70 -11.61
CA HIS A 84 9.84 -4.88 -11.17
C HIS A 84 10.46 -5.73 -12.30
N ARG A 85 10.21 -5.41 -13.58
CA ARG A 85 10.76 -6.11 -14.76
C ARG A 85 11.50 -5.18 -15.70
N LEU A 86 11.90 -4.00 -15.22
CA LEU A 86 12.59 -3.00 -16.04
C LEU A 86 13.84 -3.59 -16.72
N HIS A 87 14.72 -4.22 -15.93
CA HIS A 87 15.96 -4.83 -16.42
C HIS A 87 15.72 -5.82 -17.56
N THR A 88 14.85 -6.81 -17.35
CA THR A 88 14.57 -7.85 -18.36
C THR A 88 13.88 -7.28 -19.61
N THR A 89 13.12 -6.19 -19.46
CA THR A 89 12.52 -5.47 -20.59
C THR A 89 13.57 -4.73 -21.42
N VAL A 90 14.54 -4.07 -20.77
CA VAL A 90 15.67 -3.40 -21.44
C VAL A 90 16.57 -4.44 -22.13
N GLU A 91 16.90 -5.54 -21.47
CA GLU A 91 17.67 -6.64 -22.07
C GLU A 91 17.00 -7.22 -23.33
N ARG A 92 15.67 -7.31 -23.35
CA ARG A 92 14.93 -7.75 -24.52
C ARG A 92 15.13 -6.80 -25.70
N LEU A 93 15.04 -5.49 -25.47
CA LEU A 93 15.31 -4.50 -26.51
C LEU A 93 16.77 -4.55 -26.97
N ASN A 94 17.73 -4.75 -26.05
CA ASN A 94 19.14 -4.94 -26.39
C ASN A 94 19.33 -6.15 -27.31
N LYS A 95 18.68 -7.30 -27.04
CA LYS A 95 18.77 -8.48 -27.92
C LYS A 95 18.27 -8.21 -29.34
N VAL A 96 17.31 -7.30 -29.50
CA VAL A 96 16.75 -6.92 -30.81
C VAL A 96 17.75 -6.11 -31.62
N THR A 97 18.48 -5.17 -31.00
CA THR A 97 19.55 -4.43 -31.70
C THR A 97 20.64 -5.37 -32.21
N HIS A 98 21.06 -6.34 -31.41
CA HIS A 98 22.03 -7.37 -31.81
C HIS A 98 21.50 -8.23 -32.97
N THR A 99 20.21 -8.60 -32.92
CA THR A 99 19.57 -9.39 -33.99
C THR A 99 19.53 -8.61 -35.31
N ILE A 100 19.16 -7.33 -35.27
CA ILE A 100 19.15 -6.47 -36.45
C ILE A 100 20.56 -6.32 -37.01
N ALA A 101 21.57 -6.03 -36.17
CA ALA A 101 22.96 -5.90 -36.61
C ALA A 101 23.48 -7.21 -37.23
N ARG A 102 23.08 -8.37 -36.69
CA ARG A 102 23.45 -9.68 -37.24
C ARG A 102 22.82 -9.92 -38.62
N LEU A 103 21.52 -9.66 -38.77
CA LEU A 103 20.80 -9.82 -40.05
C LEU A 103 21.23 -8.78 -41.10
N GLY A 104 21.60 -7.59 -40.64
CA GLY A 104 22.03 -6.46 -41.45
C GLY A 104 23.52 -6.44 -41.81
N ARG A 105 24.32 -7.40 -41.30
CA ARG A 105 25.79 -7.38 -41.33
C ARG A 105 26.36 -7.11 -42.72
N THR A 106 25.86 -7.80 -43.75
CA THR A 106 26.36 -7.66 -45.13
C THR A 106 26.21 -6.24 -45.68
N MET A 107 25.15 -5.54 -45.28
CA MET A 107 24.84 -4.17 -45.70
C MET A 107 25.27 -3.13 -44.65
N GLY A 108 25.93 -3.57 -43.56
CA GLY A 108 26.28 -2.72 -42.41
C GLY A 108 25.06 -2.12 -41.69
N ILE A 109 23.87 -2.72 -41.84
CA ILE A 109 22.65 -2.19 -41.23
C ILE A 109 22.64 -2.45 -39.72
N HIS A 110 22.50 -1.39 -38.92
CA HIS A 110 22.40 -1.48 -37.47
C HIS A 110 21.59 -0.31 -36.89
N VAL A 111 20.99 -0.51 -35.72
CA VAL A 111 20.28 0.57 -35.01
C VAL A 111 21.30 1.58 -34.50
N ALA A 112 21.04 2.88 -34.70
CA ALA A 112 21.92 3.94 -34.20
C ALA A 112 21.99 3.89 -32.66
N PRO A 113 23.17 3.94 -32.03
CA PRO A 113 23.30 3.89 -30.58
C PRO A 113 22.48 4.97 -29.85
N GLU A 114 22.47 6.19 -30.38
CA GLU A 114 21.68 7.31 -29.84
C GLU A 114 20.17 7.02 -29.87
N TYR A 115 19.68 6.46 -30.98
CA TYR A 115 18.26 6.10 -31.10
C TYR A 115 17.88 4.97 -30.14
N HIS A 116 18.77 4.00 -29.97
CA HIS A 116 18.58 2.93 -29.00
C HIS A 116 18.52 3.46 -27.58
N GLN A 117 19.43 4.35 -27.19
CA GLN A 117 19.42 5.01 -25.88
C GLN A 117 18.13 5.79 -25.62
N LEU A 118 17.59 6.51 -26.61
CA LEU A 118 16.29 7.19 -26.46
C LEU A 118 15.16 6.20 -26.14
N ARG A 119 15.14 5.04 -26.81
CA ARG A 119 14.12 4.01 -26.58
C ARG A 119 14.29 3.28 -25.26
N VAL A 120 15.53 3.07 -24.80
CA VAL A 120 15.79 2.57 -23.45
C VAL A 120 15.30 3.57 -22.40
N HIS A 121 15.65 4.85 -22.55
CA HIS A 121 15.18 5.92 -21.67
C HIS A 121 13.65 6.02 -21.63
N GLU A 122 12.96 5.76 -22.75
CA GLU A 122 11.49 5.74 -22.79
C GLU A 122 10.91 4.60 -21.96
N ILE A 123 11.53 3.42 -22.00
CA ILE A 123 11.12 2.26 -21.21
C ILE A 123 11.34 2.53 -19.72
N GLU A 124 12.50 3.04 -19.34
CA GLU A 124 12.84 3.42 -17.96
C GLU A 124 11.86 4.45 -17.41
N LEU A 125 11.67 5.56 -18.14
CA LEU A 125 10.78 6.64 -17.72
C LEU A 125 9.31 6.20 -17.65
N THR A 126 8.90 5.26 -18.51
CA THR A 126 7.57 4.65 -18.45
C THR A 126 7.41 3.75 -17.23
N ALA A 127 8.44 3.00 -16.84
CA ALA A 127 8.43 2.19 -15.62
C ALA A 127 8.33 3.08 -14.38
N ASP A 128 9.14 4.14 -14.31
CA ASP A 128 9.09 5.14 -13.23
C ASP A 128 7.72 5.81 -13.13
N TYR A 129 7.15 6.23 -14.26
CA TYR A 129 5.82 6.82 -14.32
C TYR A 129 4.73 5.88 -13.77
N ARG A 130 4.80 4.58 -14.11
CA ARG A 130 3.84 3.57 -13.60
C ARG A 130 3.99 3.38 -12.10
N ALA A 131 5.22 3.27 -11.60
CA ALA A 131 5.50 3.19 -10.17
C ALA A 131 4.92 4.41 -9.43
N LYS A 132 5.13 5.61 -9.99
CA LYS A 132 4.62 6.86 -9.38
C LYS A 132 3.10 6.93 -9.34
N LEU A 133 2.44 6.50 -10.41
CA LEU A 133 0.97 6.42 -10.44
C LEU A 133 0.41 5.44 -9.41
N GLU A 134 1.06 4.29 -9.23
CA GLU A 134 0.65 3.31 -8.22
C GLU A 134 0.83 3.88 -6.81
N GLU A 135 1.98 4.50 -6.52
CA GLU A 135 2.27 5.18 -5.26
C GLU A 135 1.22 6.28 -4.94
N GLU A 136 0.93 7.16 -5.90
CA GLU A 136 -0.07 8.22 -5.73
C GLU A 136 -1.48 7.66 -5.49
N LYS A 137 -1.85 6.60 -6.22
CA LYS A 137 -3.16 5.94 -6.08
C LYS A 137 -3.31 5.27 -4.71
N GLU A 138 -2.26 4.61 -4.22
CA GLU A 138 -2.25 4.04 -2.88
C GLU A 138 -2.37 5.12 -1.81
N ARG A 139 -1.59 6.20 -1.92
CA ARG A 139 -1.67 7.35 -0.99
C ARG A 139 -3.07 7.95 -0.92
N ILE A 140 -3.75 8.12 -2.07
CA ILE A 140 -5.13 8.63 -2.12
C ILE A 140 -6.11 7.65 -1.46
N ARG A 141 -5.94 6.35 -1.69
CA ARG A 141 -6.79 5.32 -1.10
C ARG A 141 -6.69 5.32 0.43
N GLU A 142 -5.47 5.36 0.95
CA GLU A 142 -5.18 5.40 2.39
C GLU A 142 -5.74 6.65 3.04
N GLU A 143 -5.55 7.81 2.42
CA GLU A 143 -6.07 9.07 2.94
C GLU A 143 -7.60 9.06 3.00
N ARG A 144 -8.25 8.49 1.98
CA ARG A 144 -9.71 8.33 1.96
C ARG A 144 -10.20 7.32 3.01
N GLU A 145 -9.41 6.29 3.33
CA GLU A 145 -9.73 5.36 4.41
C GLU A 145 -9.61 6.05 5.78
N ARG A 146 -8.49 6.74 6.02
CA ARG A 146 -8.26 7.53 7.24
C ARG A 146 -9.39 8.54 7.48
N GLN A 147 -9.78 9.29 6.46
CA GLN A 147 -10.88 10.24 6.55
C GLN A 147 -12.23 9.58 6.83
N ARG A 148 -12.45 8.36 6.33
CA ARG A 148 -13.68 7.61 6.63
C ARG A 148 -13.70 7.13 8.07
N GLU A 149 -12.59 6.61 8.57
CA GLU A 149 -12.44 6.22 9.97
C GLU A 149 -12.62 7.41 10.90
N GLU A 150 -11.98 8.54 10.59
CA GLU A 150 -12.09 9.80 11.35
C GLU A 150 -13.54 10.28 11.44
N ARG A 151 -14.27 10.27 10.32
CA ARG A 151 -15.69 10.64 10.27
C ARG A 151 -16.57 9.67 11.05
N ALA A 152 -16.28 8.37 10.97
CA ALA A 152 -17.03 7.36 11.71
C ALA A 152 -16.86 7.53 13.23
N ALA A 153 -15.63 7.76 13.68
CA ALA A 153 -15.34 8.04 15.09
C ALA A 153 -16.07 9.31 15.56
N THR A 154 -15.97 10.42 14.81
CA THR A 154 -16.67 11.66 15.16
C THR A 154 -18.19 11.48 15.25
N ALA A 155 -18.79 10.77 14.28
CA ALA A 155 -20.22 10.48 14.29
C ALA A 155 -20.63 9.56 15.46
N GLU A 156 -19.75 8.69 15.92
CA GLU A 156 -19.97 7.85 17.10
C GLU A 156 -19.95 8.67 18.39
N PHE A 157 -18.96 9.54 18.58
CA PHE A 157 -18.92 10.49 19.71
C PHE A 157 -20.17 11.38 19.75
N GLU A 158 -20.59 11.92 18.60
CA GLU A 158 -21.79 12.75 18.51
C GLU A 158 -23.07 11.99 18.88
N ARG A 159 -23.21 10.74 18.39
CA ARG A 159 -24.35 9.88 18.72
C ARG A 159 -24.40 9.55 20.21
N GLU A 160 -23.26 9.22 20.80
CA GLU A 160 -23.18 8.88 22.22
C GLU A 160 -23.48 10.09 23.10
N ARG A 161 -22.90 11.25 22.77
CA ARG A 161 -23.23 12.51 23.48
C ARG A 161 -24.71 12.82 23.39
N ALA A 162 -25.32 12.72 22.20
CA ALA A 162 -26.74 12.97 22.03
C ALA A 162 -27.62 12.00 22.84
N ARG A 163 -27.21 10.72 22.95
CA ARG A 163 -27.87 9.71 23.78
C ARG A 163 -27.85 10.12 25.26
N LEU A 164 -26.66 10.45 25.78
CA LEU A 164 -26.47 10.87 27.18
C LEU A 164 -27.19 12.17 27.50
N THR A 165 -27.15 13.18 26.61
CA THR A 165 -27.91 14.43 26.80
C THR A 165 -29.42 14.19 26.83
N LYS A 166 -29.94 13.29 25.98
CA LYS A 166 -31.36 12.92 26.00
C LYS A 166 -31.72 12.21 27.30
N GLU A 167 -30.89 11.29 27.76
CA GLU A 167 -31.06 10.60 29.04
C GLU A 167 -31.05 11.59 30.22
N GLN A 168 -30.09 12.51 30.25
CA GLN A 168 -30.01 13.59 31.23
C GLN A 168 -31.30 14.42 31.25
N SER A 169 -31.80 14.82 30.08
CA SER A 169 -33.05 15.61 29.99
C SER A 169 -34.27 14.86 30.53
N HIS A 170 -34.33 13.54 30.33
CA HIS A 170 -35.39 12.69 30.85
C HIS A 170 -35.36 12.63 32.38
N TYR A 171 -34.18 12.41 32.96
CA TYR A 171 -34.00 12.34 34.41
C TYR A 171 -34.24 13.68 35.10
N LEU A 172 -33.82 14.80 34.49
CA LEU A 172 -34.14 16.15 34.99
C LEU A 172 -35.65 16.40 35.06
N ALA A 173 -36.39 16.00 34.01
CA ALA A 173 -37.85 16.12 34.00
C ALA A 173 -38.54 15.21 35.04
N ALA A 174 -37.99 14.02 35.29
CA ALA A 174 -38.47 13.11 36.33
C ALA A 174 -38.20 13.66 37.74
N LEU A 175 -36.99 14.19 37.97
CA LEU A 175 -36.59 14.82 39.23
C LEU A 175 -37.52 15.99 39.59
N ALA A 176 -37.79 16.89 38.63
CA ALA A 176 -38.69 18.01 38.85
C ALA A 176 -40.12 17.56 39.28
N LYS A 177 -40.60 16.43 38.77
CA LYS A 177 -41.89 15.86 39.16
C LYS A 177 -41.88 15.25 40.57
N LEU A 178 -40.79 14.61 40.98
CA LEU A 178 -40.66 14.04 42.32
C LEU A 178 -40.51 15.14 43.38
N GLN A 179 -39.70 16.15 43.10
CA GLN A 179 -39.56 17.34 43.95
C GLN A 179 -40.91 18.05 44.13
N ALA A 180 -41.70 18.21 43.05
CA ALA A 180 -43.05 18.79 43.14
C ALA A 180 -44.05 17.95 43.96
N LYS A 181 -43.82 16.63 44.09
CA LYS A 181 -44.63 15.71 44.90
C LYS A 181 -44.14 15.58 46.36
N GLY A 182 -43.01 16.21 46.71
CA GLY A 182 -42.41 16.13 48.04
C GLY A 182 -41.73 14.79 48.36
N ASP A 183 -41.45 13.96 47.35
CA ASP A 183 -40.71 12.70 47.53
C ASP A 183 -39.20 12.98 47.50
N MET A 184 -38.64 13.24 48.68
CA MET A 184 -37.23 13.59 48.85
C MET A 184 -36.28 12.40 48.68
N SER A 185 -36.75 11.17 48.91
CA SER A 185 -35.91 9.96 48.75
C SER A 185 -35.72 9.63 47.28
N GLY A 186 -36.80 9.59 46.50
CA GLY A 186 -36.72 9.35 45.07
C GLY A 186 -35.99 10.47 44.31
N ALA A 187 -36.04 11.71 44.82
CA ALA A 187 -35.27 12.82 44.27
C ALA A 187 -33.75 12.62 44.42
N ALA A 188 -33.29 12.15 45.59
CA ALA A 188 -31.87 11.92 45.84
C ALA A 188 -31.28 10.83 44.92
N ASP A 189 -32.02 9.74 44.68
CA ASP A 189 -31.58 8.67 43.77
C ASP A 189 -31.44 9.18 42.32
N LEU A 190 -32.36 10.04 41.87
CA LEU A 190 -32.29 10.64 40.54
C LEU A 190 -31.17 11.68 40.40
N GLU A 191 -30.87 12.43 41.46
CA GLU A 191 -29.72 13.35 41.50
C GLU A 191 -28.39 12.60 41.39
N ALA A 192 -28.24 11.48 42.10
CA ALA A 192 -27.07 10.62 41.96
C ALA A 192 -26.92 10.10 40.52
N LYS A 193 -28.01 9.65 39.89
CA LYS A 193 -27.99 9.20 38.50
C LYS A 193 -27.64 10.32 37.52
N LEU A 194 -28.12 11.53 37.74
CA LEU A 194 -27.77 12.71 36.94
C LEU A 194 -26.30 13.08 37.05
N ALA A 195 -25.70 12.94 38.24
CA ALA A 195 -24.27 13.15 38.43
C ALA A 195 -23.44 12.12 37.63
N GLU A 196 -23.80 10.84 37.68
CA GLU A 196 -23.15 9.79 36.86
C GLU A 196 -23.22 10.10 35.36
N ILE A 197 -24.38 10.53 34.86
CA ILE A 197 -24.55 10.90 33.44
C ILE A 197 -23.72 12.14 33.10
N GLY A 198 -23.65 13.12 34.02
CA GLY A 198 -22.81 14.31 33.86
C GLY A 198 -21.32 13.96 33.69
N GLU A 199 -20.80 13.10 34.58
CA GLU A 199 -19.42 12.60 34.48
C GLU A 199 -19.19 11.82 33.18
N ALA A 200 -20.15 10.99 32.75
CA ALA A 200 -20.07 10.27 31.48
C ALA A 200 -19.97 11.22 30.27
N ILE A 201 -20.77 12.29 30.25
CA ILE A 201 -20.70 13.31 29.18
C ILE A 201 -19.32 13.97 29.16
N VAL A 202 -18.81 14.40 30.32
CA VAL A 202 -17.48 15.01 30.44
C VAL A 202 -16.39 14.05 29.96
N GLY A 203 -16.49 12.76 30.30
CA GLY A 203 -15.56 11.74 29.83
C GLY A 203 -15.56 11.57 28.31
N VAL A 204 -16.73 11.52 27.69
CA VAL A 204 -16.88 11.44 26.22
C VAL A 204 -16.28 12.68 25.54
N GLU A 205 -16.53 13.88 26.08
CA GLU A 205 -16.01 15.14 25.54
C GLU A 205 -14.49 15.26 25.69
N ALA A 206 -13.94 14.89 26.85
CA ALA A 206 -12.51 14.88 27.10
C ALA A 206 -11.79 13.94 26.11
N ARG A 207 -12.37 12.75 25.88
CA ARG A 207 -11.85 11.78 24.92
C ARG A 207 -11.97 12.28 23.48
N GLN A 208 -13.08 12.90 23.10
CA GLN A 208 -13.24 13.48 21.77
C GLN A 208 -12.24 14.61 21.50
N ALA A 209 -11.95 15.42 22.52
CA ALA A 209 -10.98 16.51 22.44
C ALA A 209 -9.53 16.02 22.35
N ASN A 210 -9.21 14.88 22.99
CA ASN A 210 -7.87 14.30 22.91
C ASN A 210 -7.70 13.46 21.63
N VAL A 211 -7.16 14.08 20.58
CA VAL A 211 -6.87 13.42 19.29
C VAL A 211 -5.85 12.28 19.37
N ARG A 212 -5.09 12.17 20.47
CA ARG A 212 -4.13 11.09 20.70
C ARG A 212 -4.73 9.92 21.47
N ALA A 213 -5.87 10.10 22.13
CA ALA A 213 -6.54 9.05 22.86
C ALA A 213 -7.25 8.06 21.93
N GLY A 214 -7.25 6.79 22.31
CA GLY A 214 -7.92 5.74 21.56
C GLY A 214 -7.60 4.35 22.09
N TYR A 215 -7.96 3.36 21.28
CA TYR A 215 -7.62 1.96 21.52
C TYR A 215 -6.51 1.53 20.57
N VAL A 216 -5.45 0.94 21.10
CA VAL A 216 -4.49 0.14 20.32
C VAL A 216 -4.99 -1.30 20.29
N TYR A 217 -5.16 -1.86 19.10
CA TYR A 217 -5.59 -3.24 18.90
C TYR A 217 -4.47 -4.12 18.37
N VAL A 218 -4.45 -5.36 18.81
CA VAL A 218 -3.61 -6.44 18.27
C VAL A 218 -4.54 -7.54 17.79
N ILE A 219 -4.49 -7.83 16.49
CA ILE A 219 -5.39 -8.79 15.85
C ILE A 219 -4.62 -9.76 14.97
N SER A 220 -5.11 -10.99 14.81
CA SER A 220 -4.55 -11.97 13.87
C SER A 220 -5.65 -12.64 13.05
N ASN A 221 -5.26 -13.28 11.95
CA ASN A 221 -6.17 -14.07 11.15
C ASN A 221 -5.44 -15.30 10.65
N ILE A 222 -5.47 -16.36 11.45
CA ILE A 222 -4.74 -17.60 11.15
C ILE A 222 -5.18 -18.19 9.81
N GLY A 223 -6.47 -18.09 9.46
CA GLY A 223 -6.97 -18.67 8.23
C GLY A 223 -6.50 -17.96 6.96
N ALA A 224 -6.22 -16.66 7.04
CA ALA A 224 -5.69 -15.88 5.90
C ALA A 224 -4.16 -15.85 5.87
N PHE A 225 -3.51 -15.88 7.04
CA PHE A 225 -2.13 -15.43 7.22
C PHE A 225 -1.24 -16.43 7.99
N GLY A 226 -1.83 -17.46 8.59
CA GLY A 226 -1.16 -18.38 9.51
C GLY A 226 -0.88 -17.78 10.91
N PRO A 227 -0.28 -18.56 11.82
CA PRO A 227 -0.09 -18.18 13.22
C PRO A 227 1.01 -17.13 13.49
N GLY A 228 1.92 -16.92 12.53
CA GLY A 228 3.10 -16.07 12.69
C GLY A 228 2.93 -14.64 12.17
N MET A 229 1.69 -14.16 12.04
CA MET A 229 1.42 -12.82 11.52
C MET A 229 0.32 -12.11 12.30
N VAL A 230 0.60 -10.87 12.69
CA VAL A 230 -0.32 -9.99 13.42
C VAL A 230 -0.48 -8.66 12.70
N LYS A 231 -1.62 -8.02 12.91
CA LYS A 231 -1.83 -6.61 12.61
C LYS A 231 -1.92 -5.84 13.92
N ILE A 232 -1.18 -4.74 13.98
CA ILE A 232 -1.20 -3.81 15.11
C ILE A 232 -1.61 -2.45 14.57
N GLY A 233 -2.65 -1.86 15.12
CA GLY A 233 -3.09 -0.52 14.75
C GLY A 233 -3.83 0.15 15.90
N MET A 234 -4.35 1.34 15.64
CA MET A 234 -5.13 2.08 16.62
C MET A 234 -6.43 2.62 16.02
N THR A 235 -7.41 2.86 16.89
CA THR A 235 -8.67 3.49 16.50
C THR A 235 -9.15 4.45 17.57
N ARG A 236 -9.77 5.55 17.15
CA ARG A 236 -10.35 6.56 18.05
C ARG A 236 -11.83 6.30 18.36
N ARG A 237 -12.42 5.25 17.77
CA ARG A 237 -13.81 4.86 18.00
C ARG A 237 -14.11 4.63 19.49
N LEU A 238 -15.36 4.83 19.87
CA LEU A 238 -15.82 4.50 21.22
C LEU A 238 -15.90 2.98 21.36
N ASP A 239 -16.41 2.28 20.34
CA ASP A 239 -16.39 0.84 20.21
C ASP A 239 -15.27 0.38 19.24
N PRO A 240 -14.14 -0.14 19.77
CA PRO A 240 -13.04 -0.61 18.94
C PRO A 240 -13.34 -1.94 18.21
N GLU A 241 -14.27 -2.77 18.70
CA GLU A 241 -14.61 -4.05 18.06
C GLU A 241 -15.29 -3.82 16.71
N ASP A 242 -16.05 -2.74 16.56
CA ASP A 242 -16.62 -2.32 15.28
C ASP A 242 -15.53 -2.10 14.22
N ARG A 243 -14.40 -1.49 14.60
CA ARG A 243 -13.27 -1.29 13.68
C ARG A 243 -12.64 -2.63 13.30
N VAL A 244 -12.46 -3.54 14.25
CA VAL A 244 -11.89 -4.88 13.99
C VAL A 244 -12.76 -5.66 13.01
N ARG A 245 -14.09 -5.62 13.19
CA ARG A 245 -15.04 -6.27 12.27
C ARG A 245 -14.97 -5.70 10.86
N GLU A 246 -14.96 -4.38 10.73
CA GLU A 246 -14.83 -3.72 9.41
C GLU A 246 -13.53 -4.07 8.68
N LEU A 247 -12.42 -4.25 9.41
CA LEU A 247 -11.15 -4.69 8.84
C LEU A 247 -11.23 -6.12 8.28
N GLY A 248 -12.01 -6.99 8.92
CA GLY A 248 -12.23 -8.38 8.48
C GLY A 248 -13.07 -8.48 7.20
N ASP A 249 -14.16 -7.72 7.12
CA ASP A 249 -15.14 -7.83 6.02
C ASP A 249 -14.60 -7.37 4.66
N ALA A 250 -13.58 -6.51 4.65
CA ALA A 250 -13.19 -5.82 3.43
C ALA A 250 -12.25 -6.62 2.51
N SER A 251 -11.46 -7.57 3.03
CA SER A 251 -10.27 -8.06 2.31
C SER A 251 -9.70 -9.42 2.72
N VAL A 252 -10.31 -10.15 3.66
CA VAL A 252 -9.81 -11.45 4.13
C VAL A 252 -10.92 -12.51 4.17
N PRO A 253 -10.58 -13.80 3.98
CA PRO A 253 -11.57 -14.89 3.91
C PRO A 253 -12.22 -15.26 5.26
N PHE A 254 -11.60 -14.88 6.38
CA PHE A 254 -12.09 -15.15 7.74
C PHE A 254 -12.03 -13.88 8.56
N LYS A 255 -12.78 -13.80 9.66
CA LYS A 255 -12.67 -12.68 10.60
C LYS A 255 -11.33 -12.67 11.32
N PHE A 256 -10.96 -11.49 11.81
CA PHE A 256 -9.82 -11.34 12.71
C PHE A 256 -10.19 -11.82 14.12
N ASP A 257 -9.25 -12.48 14.77
CA ASP A 257 -9.26 -12.75 16.19
C ASP A 257 -8.62 -11.57 16.94
N THR A 258 -9.29 -11.06 17.96
CA THR A 258 -8.80 -9.97 18.81
C THR A 258 -7.95 -10.54 19.94
N HIS A 259 -6.67 -10.12 20.01
CA HIS A 259 -5.76 -10.52 21.09
C HIS A 259 -5.70 -9.50 22.21
N ALA A 260 -5.77 -8.21 21.86
CA ALA A 260 -5.76 -7.12 22.82
C ALA A 260 -6.50 -5.90 22.29
N LEU A 261 -7.18 -5.19 23.21
CA LEU A 261 -7.75 -3.87 23.02
C LEU A 261 -7.33 -3.00 24.20
N ILE A 262 -6.39 -2.09 23.97
CA ILE A 262 -5.73 -1.34 25.03
C ILE A 262 -6.13 0.12 24.91
N PHE A 263 -6.93 0.61 25.86
CA PHE A 263 -7.19 2.04 25.95
C PHE A 263 -5.94 2.79 26.39
N SER A 264 -5.65 3.91 25.74
CA SER A 264 -4.58 4.82 26.14
C SER A 264 -4.95 6.26 25.81
N ASP A 265 -4.63 7.18 26.73
CA ASP A 265 -4.70 8.63 26.48
C ASP A 265 -3.67 9.09 25.44
N ASP A 266 -2.65 8.28 25.18
CA ASP A 266 -1.67 8.44 24.11
C ASP A 266 -1.52 7.16 23.27
N ALA A 267 -2.62 6.73 22.64
CA ALA A 267 -2.65 5.55 21.77
C ALA A 267 -1.69 5.70 20.58
N VAL A 268 -1.53 6.92 20.05
CA VAL A 268 -0.56 7.22 18.97
C VAL A 268 0.87 6.94 19.44
N GLY A 269 1.24 7.35 20.65
CA GLY A 269 2.56 7.09 21.20
C GLY A 269 2.81 5.60 21.48
N LEU A 270 1.81 4.89 21.99
CA LEU A 270 1.89 3.45 22.25
C LEU A 270 2.06 2.65 20.95
N GLU A 271 1.24 2.94 19.95
CA GLU A 271 1.28 2.27 18.64
C GLU A 271 2.62 2.51 17.92
N ALA A 272 3.11 3.74 17.91
CA ALA A 272 4.42 4.07 17.34
C ALA A 272 5.57 3.30 18.03
N LYS A 273 5.54 3.12 19.35
CA LYS A 273 6.56 2.34 20.08
C LYS A 273 6.55 0.87 19.67
N LEU A 274 5.37 0.25 19.55
CA LEU A 274 5.24 -1.13 19.09
C LEU A 274 5.72 -1.31 17.66
N HIS A 275 5.31 -0.41 16.78
CA HIS A 275 5.73 -0.39 15.39
C HIS A 275 7.24 -0.26 15.24
N ASN A 276 7.87 0.62 16.03
CA ASN A 276 9.31 0.78 16.03
C ASN A 276 10.00 -0.50 16.52
N ALA A 277 9.54 -1.10 17.62
CA ALA A 277 10.08 -2.35 18.15
C ALA A 277 9.97 -3.54 17.17
N LEU A 278 8.97 -3.53 16.28
CA LEU A 278 8.73 -4.56 15.27
C LEU A 278 9.16 -4.16 13.85
N THR A 279 10.02 -3.15 13.71
CA THR A 279 10.39 -2.59 12.38
C THR A 279 11.01 -3.63 11.46
N GLU A 280 11.89 -4.49 11.98
CA GLU A 280 12.56 -5.55 11.21
C GLU A 280 11.60 -6.68 10.82
N GLN A 281 10.52 -6.85 11.58
CA GLN A 281 9.48 -7.86 11.37
C GLN A 281 8.36 -7.36 10.44
N ARG A 282 8.44 -6.14 9.89
CA ARG A 282 7.41 -5.63 8.97
C ARG A 282 7.28 -6.51 7.73
N VAL A 283 6.02 -6.86 7.42
CA VAL A 283 5.68 -7.65 6.24
C VAL A 283 5.81 -6.82 4.98
N ASN A 284 5.29 -5.59 5.00
CA ASN A 284 5.42 -4.66 3.87
C ASN A 284 6.55 -3.67 4.13
N LYS A 285 7.65 -3.82 3.37
CA LYS A 285 8.84 -2.95 3.45
C LYS A 285 8.74 -1.70 2.57
N VAL A 286 7.80 -1.67 1.63
CA VAL A 286 7.60 -0.55 0.70
C VAL A 286 6.58 0.43 1.27
N ASN A 287 5.45 -0.09 1.73
CA ASN A 287 4.36 0.69 2.30
C ASN A 287 4.24 0.38 3.80
N THR A 288 4.90 1.21 4.61
CA THR A 288 4.98 1.05 6.08
C THR A 288 3.68 1.36 6.81
N ARG A 289 2.69 1.96 6.13
CA ARG A 289 1.33 2.16 6.67
C ARG A 289 0.50 0.87 6.64
N ARG A 290 1.00 -0.20 6.00
CA ARG A 290 0.43 -1.54 6.12
C ARG A 290 1.08 -2.26 7.29
N GLU A 291 0.43 -2.15 8.43
CA GLU A 291 0.96 -2.49 9.76
C GLU A 291 0.81 -3.98 10.09
N PHE A 292 1.28 -4.84 9.17
CA PHE A 292 1.38 -6.28 9.39
C PHE A 292 2.82 -6.64 9.76
N PHE A 293 2.96 -7.52 10.74
CA PHE A 293 4.25 -7.90 11.30
C PHE A 293 4.35 -9.43 11.41
N TYR A 294 5.53 -9.96 11.08
CA TYR A 294 5.91 -11.34 11.35
C TYR A 294 6.21 -11.52 12.84
N ALA A 295 5.16 -11.68 13.64
CA ALA A 295 5.23 -11.92 15.07
C ALA A 295 4.05 -12.78 15.53
N SER A 296 4.23 -13.52 16.62
CA SER A 296 3.14 -14.22 17.28
C SER A 296 2.43 -13.31 18.29
N PRO A 297 1.16 -13.58 18.63
CA PRO A 297 0.48 -12.86 19.70
C PRO A 297 1.26 -12.87 21.02
N ALA A 298 1.91 -13.97 21.38
CA ALA A 298 2.73 -14.05 22.60
C ALA A 298 3.90 -13.06 22.57
N GLN A 299 4.61 -12.95 21.44
CA GLN A 299 5.71 -11.99 21.29
C GLN A 299 5.23 -10.54 21.45
N VAL A 300 4.07 -10.20 20.86
CA VAL A 300 3.51 -8.85 20.99
C VAL A 300 3.10 -8.55 22.43
N ARG A 301 2.54 -9.53 23.15
CA ARG A 301 2.21 -9.38 24.57
C ARG A 301 3.45 -9.03 25.39
N ASP A 302 4.55 -9.75 25.19
CA ASP A 302 5.78 -9.55 25.96
C ASP A 302 6.34 -8.14 25.70
N LEU A 303 6.36 -7.70 24.43
CA LEU A 303 6.70 -6.31 24.06
C LEU A 303 5.77 -5.28 24.72
N LEU A 304 4.46 -5.54 24.74
CA LEU A 304 3.48 -4.66 25.38
C LEU A 304 3.71 -4.54 26.89
N GLN A 305 4.08 -5.63 27.56
CA GLN A 305 4.39 -5.62 28.99
C GLN A 305 5.63 -4.77 29.29
N GLU A 306 6.65 -4.83 28.43
CA GLU A 306 7.84 -3.99 28.55
C GLU A 306 7.54 -2.50 28.33
N ILE A 307 6.65 -2.18 27.38
CA ILE A 307 6.33 -0.80 26.98
C ILE A 307 5.30 -0.13 27.91
N ALA A 308 4.25 -0.85 28.29
CA ALA A 308 3.07 -0.30 28.97
C ALA A 308 2.93 -0.76 30.44
N GLY A 309 3.76 -1.71 30.89
CA GLY A 309 3.72 -2.26 32.25
C GLY A 309 2.75 -3.44 32.42
N GLN A 310 2.93 -4.21 33.50
CA GLN A 310 2.29 -5.52 33.70
C GLN A 310 0.80 -5.47 34.12
N HIS A 311 0.30 -4.34 34.60
CA HIS A 311 -0.95 -4.31 35.41
C HIS A 311 -2.25 -4.02 34.65
N LEU A 312 -2.22 -3.80 33.33
CA LEU A 312 -3.39 -3.29 32.57
C LEU A 312 -3.79 -4.11 31.34
N LEU A 313 -3.19 -5.28 31.13
CA LEU A 313 -3.34 -6.04 29.88
C LEU A 313 -4.23 -7.26 30.06
N VAL A 314 -5.51 -7.15 29.66
CA VAL A 314 -6.29 -8.33 29.26
C VAL A 314 -5.78 -8.74 27.89
N TYR A 315 -5.11 -9.88 27.81
CA TYR A 315 -4.51 -10.40 26.58
C TYR A 315 -4.94 -11.84 26.35
N HIS A 316 -5.53 -12.09 25.18
CA HIS A 316 -5.90 -13.44 24.75
C HIS A 316 -4.82 -13.96 23.80
N GLU A 317 -3.98 -14.89 24.25
CA GLU A 317 -2.90 -15.42 23.41
C GLU A 317 -3.42 -16.36 22.31
N ALA A 318 -4.44 -17.17 22.64
CA ALA A 318 -4.98 -18.16 21.73
C ALA A 318 -5.98 -17.50 20.77
N SER A 319 -5.72 -17.62 19.47
CA SER A 319 -6.69 -17.27 18.42
C SER A 319 -7.87 -18.26 18.44
N GLU A 320 -9.11 -17.77 18.49
CA GLU A 320 -10.32 -18.60 18.48
C GLU A 320 -10.65 -19.15 17.09
N ALA A 321 -10.34 -18.41 16.02
CA ALA A 321 -10.38 -18.85 14.62
C ALA A 321 -11.60 -19.73 14.29
N LEU A 322 -12.79 -19.37 14.80
CA LEU A 322 -13.95 -20.26 14.86
C LEU A 322 -14.39 -20.71 13.45
N GLU A 323 -14.52 -19.75 12.54
CA GLU A 323 -14.92 -19.99 11.14
C GLU A 323 -13.89 -20.85 10.40
N TRP A 324 -12.59 -20.63 10.66
CA TRP A 324 -11.50 -21.39 10.05
C TRP A 324 -11.47 -22.85 10.56
N ARG A 325 -11.61 -23.05 11.88
CA ARG A 325 -11.65 -24.40 12.48
C ARG A 325 -12.88 -25.18 12.03
N ALA A 326 -14.03 -24.52 11.95
CA ALA A 326 -15.27 -25.12 11.43
C ALA A 326 -15.15 -25.56 9.97
N SER A 327 -14.22 -24.96 9.21
CA SER A 327 -13.93 -25.30 7.81
C SER A 327 -13.04 -26.54 7.64
N GLY A 328 -12.67 -27.23 8.74
CA GLY A 328 -11.94 -28.50 8.70
C GLY A 328 -10.42 -28.39 8.48
N ALA A 329 -9.86 -27.19 8.66
CA ALA A 329 -8.44 -26.93 8.44
C ALA A 329 -7.54 -27.37 9.61
N GLN A 330 -6.40 -27.99 9.30
CA GLN A 330 -5.29 -28.21 10.24
C GLN A 330 -4.28 -27.04 10.13
N GLN A 331 -3.57 -26.72 11.22
CA GLN A 331 -2.60 -25.61 11.28
C GLN A 331 -1.61 -25.68 10.12
N GLN A 332 -1.69 -24.73 9.18
CA GLN A 332 -0.62 -24.47 8.23
C GLN A 332 0.35 -23.50 8.88
N GLU A 333 1.63 -23.88 8.97
CA GLU A 333 2.67 -23.01 9.49
C GLU A 333 2.88 -21.80 8.55
N THR A 334 3.01 -20.61 9.13
CA THR A 334 3.42 -19.43 8.37
C THR A 334 4.87 -19.65 7.91
N PRO A 335 5.17 -19.62 6.61
CA PRO A 335 6.54 -19.81 6.14
C PRO A 335 7.42 -18.68 6.71
N PRO A 336 8.61 -18.99 7.24
CA PRO A 336 9.52 -17.98 7.79
C PRO A 336 9.98 -17.01 6.69
N PRO A 337 10.33 -15.75 7.03
CA PRO A 337 10.87 -14.80 6.08
C PRO A 337 12.20 -15.30 5.49
N SER A 338 12.12 -15.88 4.29
CA SER A 338 13.18 -16.38 3.41
C SER A 338 14.30 -17.24 4.01
N ALA A 339 14.16 -18.57 3.93
CA ALA A 339 15.25 -19.43 3.51
C ALA A 339 15.13 -19.68 1.98
N LEU A 340 15.32 -18.63 1.18
CA LEU A 340 15.45 -18.75 -0.27
C LEU A 340 16.87 -19.22 -0.62
N THR A 341 17.20 -20.46 -0.27
CA THR A 341 18.25 -21.18 -0.98
C THR A 341 17.76 -21.41 -2.41
N PRO A 342 18.45 -20.91 -3.45
CA PRO A 342 18.15 -21.34 -4.80
C PRO A 342 18.42 -22.84 -4.88
N ALA A 343 17.48 -23.61 -5.43
CA ALA A 343 17.73 -25.00 -5.78
C ALA A 343 18.98 -25.06 -6.69
N PRO A 344 19.87 -26.06 -6.50
CA PRO A 344 21.04 -26.19 -7.36
C PRO A 344 20.61 -26.39 -8.82
N ALA A 345 21.39 -25.79 -9.71
CA ALA A 345 21.13 -25.61 -11.14
C ALA A 345 20.91 -26.91 -11.93
#